data_AF-A0A830BZH7-F1
#
_entry.id   AF-A0A830BZH7-F1
#
_cell.length_a   1.000
_cell.length_b   1.000
_cell.length_c   1.000
_cell.angle_alpha   90.00
_cell.angle_beta   90.00
_cell.angle_gamma   90.00
#
_symmetry.space_group_name_H-M   'P 1'
#
loop_
_entity.id
_entity.type
_entity.pdbx_description
1 polymer ?
#
loop_
_entity_poly.entity_id
_entity_poly.type
_entity_poly.pdbx_seq_one_letter_code
_entity_poly.pdbx_strand_id
1 'polypeptide(L)'
;MMMVAFIALVESTGGFIAVSRYASATPLPPSILSRGVGWQGIAILLSGLFGMGNGSSVSIENAGLLALTRVGSRKVVQIPAGFMLFFSVLGKFGAVFASIPAPIVAALYCLFFAYVGGDGLSFLQFCNLNSFRTKFILGFSIFLGLLVPQYFNEYTAIQGYGPVHMSRRWVRKNS
;
A
#
# COMPACT_ATOMS: atom_id res chain seq x y z
N MET A 1 -10.67 -2.64 9.63
CA MET A 1 -10.49 -1.45 8.77
C MET A 1 -9.57 -0.39 9.38
N MET A 2 -9.70 -0.02 10.66
CA MET A 2 -8.83 0.98 11.31
C MET A 2 -7.32 0.71 11.16
N MET A 3 -6.88 -0.53 11.38
CA MET A 3 -5.46 -0.91 11.22
C MET A 3 -4.96 -0.75 9.78
N VAL A 4 -5.79 -1.09 8.79
CA VAL A 4 -5.44 -0.96 7.36
C VAL A 4 -5.30 0.53 6.98
N ALA A 5 -6.19 1.38 7.49
CA ALA A 5 -6.09 2.83 7.30
C ALA A 5 -4.81 3.40 7.93
N PHE A 6 -4.42 2.91 9.11
CA PHE A 6 -3.16 3.32 9.74
C PHE A 6 -1.94 2.93 8.91
N ILE A 7 -1.90 1.70 8.40
CA ILE A 7 -0.82 1.22 7.51
C ILE A 7 -0.77 2.08 6.24
N ALA A 8 -1.92 2.36 5.62
CA ALA A 8 -2.03 3.22 4.45
C ALA A 8 -1.49 4.64 4.70
N LEU A 9 -1.72 5.21 5.89
CA LEU A 9 -1.19 6.52 6.28
C LEU A 9 0.33 6.50 6.43
N VAL A 10 0.89 5.44 7.05
CA VAL A 10 2.34 5.26 7.18
C VAL A 10 3.00 5.12 5.80
N GLU A 11 2.44 4.26 4.96
CA GLU A 11 2.89 4.05 3.57
C GLU A 11 2.86 5.35 2.77
N SER A 12 1.75 6.10 2.86
CA SER A 12 1.57 7.35 2.12
C SER A 12 2.52 8.44 2.59
N THR A 13 2.82 8.48 3.88
CA THR A 13 3.85 9.39 4.44
C THR A 13 5.23 9.06 3.87
N GLY A 14 5.60 7.77 3.80
CA GLY A 14 6.82 7.32 3.15
C GLY A 14 6.86 7.70 1.67
N GLY A 15 5.74 7.48 0.96
CA GLY A 15 5.58 7.87 -0.44
C GLY A 15 5.77 9.36 -0.68
N PHE A 16 5.21 10.24 0.16
CA PHE A 16 5.43 11.69 0.05
C PHE A 16 6.90 12.07 0.20
N ILE A 17 7.61 11.47 1.16
CA ILE A 17 9.04 11.68 1.40
C ILE A 17 9.89 11.19 0.22
N ALA A 18 9.57 10.03 -0.35
CA ALA A 18 10.25 9.49 -1.53
C ALA A 18 10.03 10.39 -2.76
N VAL A 19 8.77 10.74 -3.05
CA VAL A 19 8.39 11.57 -4.19
C VAL A 19 9.05 12.95 -4.15
N SER A 20 9.12 13.61 -2.98
CA SER A 20 9.78 14.92 -2.91
C SER A 20 11.26 14.83 -3.26
N ARG A 21 11.92 13.72 -2.88
CA ARG A 21 13.34 13.48 -3.16
C ARG A 21 13.55 13.15 -4.63
N TYR A 22 12.71 12.30 -5.22
CA TYR A 22 12.77 11.95 -6.65
C TYR A 22 12.48 13.15 -7.56
N ALA A 23 11.56 14.02 -7.16
CA ALA A 23 11.25 15.26 -7.87
C ALA A 23 12.29 16.38 -7.65
N SER A 24 13.34 16.15 -6.84
CA SER A 24 14.32 17.17 -6.44
C SER A 24 13.67 18.44 -5.86
N ALA A 25 12.52 18.29 -5.21
CA ALA A 25 11.79 19.38 -4.58
C ALA A 25 12.38 19.73 -3.20
N THR A 26 12.02 20.89 -2.67
CA THR A 26 12.37 21.27 -1.30
C THR A 26 11.90 20.21 -0.29
N PRO A 27 12.64 19.98 0.81
CA PRO A 27 12.21 19.09 1.89
C PRO A 27 10.77 19.40 2.31
N LEU A 28 9.91 18.38 2.48
CA LEU A 28 8.49 18.61 2.76
C LEU A 28 8.32 19.37 4.08
N PRO A 29 7.76 20.59 4.06
CA PRO A 29 7.35 21.24 5.30
C PRO A 29 6.14 20.50 5.89
N PRO A 30 5.99 20.45 7.23
CA PRO A 30 4.89 19.74 7.89
C PRO A 30 3.49 20.17 7.43
N SER A 31 3.34 21.43 7.02
CA SER A 31 2.08 21.99 6.52
C SER A 31 1.65 21.37 5.18
N ILE A 32 2.58 21.04 4.29
CA ILE A 32 2.27 20.41 2.99
C ILE A 32 1.95 18.94 3.18
N LEU A 33 2.67 18.25 4.07
CA LEU A 33 2.36 16.85 4.41
C LEU A 33 0.96 16.74 5.02
N SER A 34 0.61 17.60 5.98
CA SER A 34 -0.73 17.63 6.58
C SER A 34 -1.83 17.88 5.56
N ARG A 35 -1.62 18.78 4.59
CA ARG A 35 -2.56 19.02 3.50
C ARG A 35 -2.69 17.83 2.55
N GLY A 36 -1.58 17.17 2.23
CA GLY A 36 -1.56 15.96 1.39
C GLY A 36 -2.34 14.81 2.03
N VAL A 37 -2.06 14.53 3.31
CA VAL A 37 -2.77 13.51 4.09
C VAL A 37 -4.25 13.87 4.28
N GLY A 38 -4.56 15.16 4.50
CA GLY A 38 -5.94 15.65 4.59
C GLY A 38 -6.73 15.39 3.29
N TRP A 39 -6.14 15.67 2.13
CA TRP A 39 -6.76 15.38 0.83
C TRP A 39 -6.93 13.89 0.58
N GLN A 40 -5.95 13.08 0.98
CA GLN A 40 -6.06 11.62 0.91
C GLN A 40 -7.22 11.10 1.79
N GLY A 41 -7.40 11.63 3.00
CA GLY A 41 -8.52 11.27 3.86
C GLY A 41 -9.88 11.58 3.21
N ILE A 42 -10.02 12.75 2.60
CA ILE A 42 -11.23 13.13 1.84
C ILE A 42 -11.46 12.16 0.67
N ALA A 43 -10.41 11.81 -0.07
CA ALA A 43 -10.50 10.85 -1.16
C ALA A 43 -10.96 9.46 -0.66
N ILE A 44 -10.42 8.97 0.46
CA ILE A 44 -10.85 7.69 1.06
C ILE A 44 -12.32 7.73 1.47
N LEU A 45 -12.80 8.85 2.04
CA LEU A 45 -14.22 9.01 2.39
C LEU A 45 -15.12 8.96 1.16
N LEU A 46 -14.74 9.64 0.08
CA LEU A 46 -15.47 9.60 -1.19
C LEU A 46 -15.44 8.20 -1.79
N SER A 47 -14.27 7.55 -1.83
CA SER A 47 -14.13 6.16 -2.29
C SER A 47 -15.06 5.22 -1.52
N GLY A 48 -15.12 5.35 -0.19
CA GLY A 48 -16.02 4.57 0.66
C GLY A 48 -17.50 4.83 0.35
N LEU A 49 -17.88 6.09 0.10
CA LEU A 49 -19.26 6.47 -0.25
C LEU A 49 -19.69 5.87 -1.59
N PHE A 50 -18.79 5.82 -2.59
CA PHE A 50 -19.03 5.19 -3.88
C PHE A 50 -18.87 3.66 -3.87
N GLY A 51 -18.75 3.03 -2.70
CA GLY A 51 -18.74 1.57 -2.54
C GLY A 51 -17.37 0.91 -2.73
N MET A 52 -16.28 1.68 -2.76
CA MET A 52 -14.92 1.13 -2.81
C MET A 52 -14.54 0.60 -1.42
N GLY A 53 -14.55 -0.73 -1.25
CA GLY A 53 -14.27 -1.39 0.04
C GLY A 53 -12.80 -1.34 0.47
N ASN A 54 -11.89 -1.02 -0.46
CA ASN A 54 -10.45 -0.87 -0.20
C ASN A 54 -10.12 0.63 -0.14
N GLY A 55 -9.50 1.09 0.95
CA GLY A 55 -9.09 2.48 1.09
C GLY A 55 -8.03 2.86 0.05
N SER A 56 -8.00 4.14 -0.34
CA SER A 56 -7.03 4.68 -1.29
C SER A 56 -5.72 5.11 -0.61
N SER A 57 -4.58 4.61 -1.10
CA SER A 57 -3.22 4.97 -0.67
C SER A 57 -2.45 5.68 -1.78
N VAL A 58 -1.31 6.29 -1.43
CA VAL A 58 -0.34 6.77 -2.44
C VAL A 58 0.18 5.58 -3.25
N SER A 59 0.23 5.75 -4.57
CA SER A 59 0.78 4.75 -5.50
C SER A 59 2.31 4.80 -5.53
N ILE A 60 2.97 3.80 -4.94
CA ILE A 60 4.45 3.69 -4.92
C ILE A 60 5.02 3.51 -6.33
N GLU A 61 4.31 2.81 -7.22
CA GLU A 61 4.75 2.62 -8.61
C GLU A 61 4.88 3.93 -9.38
N ASN A 62 3.92 4.86 -9.19
CA ASN A 62 3.99 6.17 -9.82
C ASN A 62 5.14 7.01 -9.23
N ALA A 63 5.46 6.83 -7.94
CA ALA A 63 6.65 7.42 -7.34
C ALA A 63 7.94 6.86 -7.95
N GLY A 64 7.97 5.55 -8.22
CA GLY A 64 9.05 4.89 -8.95
C GLY A 64 9.22 5.37 -10.39
N LEU A 65 8.12 5.47 -11.12
CA LEU A 65 8.11 5.99 -12.48
C LEU A 65 8.61 7.44 -12.51
N LEU A 66 8.24 8.25 -11.52
CA LEU A 66 8.79 9.59 -11.34
C LEU A 66 10.31 9.56 -11.09
N ALA A 67 10.80 8.63 -10.28
CA ALA A 67 12.24 8.46 -10.02
C ALA A 67 13.03 8.14 -11.31
N LEU A 68 12.45 7.31 -12.18
CA LEU A 68 13.05 6.91 -13.46
C LEU A 68 12.96 8.01 -14.53
N THR A 69 11.78 8.61 -14.71
CA THR A 69 11.52 9.59 -15.77
C THR A 69 12.00 10.99 -15.42
N ARG A 70 12.20 11.29 -14.14
CA ARG A 70 12.55 12.63 -13.61
C ARG A 70 11.54 13.73 -13.97
N VAL A 71 10.31 13.39 -14.35
CA VAL A 71 9.27 14.36 -14.73
C VAL A 71 8.31 14.62 -13.57
N GLY A 72 8.62 15.62 -12.74
CA GLY A 72 7.78 16.06 -11.60
C GLY A 72 6.57 16.93 -11.94
N SER A 73 6.05 16.85 -13.17
CA SER A 73 4.96 17.74 -13.63
C SER A 73 3.59 17.26 -13.19
N ARG A 74 2.75 18.17 -12.66
CA ARG A 74 1.36 17.88 -12.25
C ARG A 74 0.50 17.34 -13.40
N LYS A 75 0.80 17.73 -14.64
CA LYS A 75 0.07 17.27 -15.84
C LYS A 75 0.20 15.76 -16.04
N VAL A 76 1.34 15.18 -15.66
CA VAL A 76 1.60 13.73 -15.77
C VAL A 76 0.66 12.92 -14.89
N VAL A 77 0.14 13.51 -13.80
CA VAL A 77 -0.83 12.85 -12.93
C VAL A 77 -2.28 13.21 -13.33
N GLN A 78 -2.53 14.46 -13.74
CA GLN A 78 -3.88 14.93 -14.08
C GLN A 78 -4.44 14.32 -15.36
N ILE A 79 -3.61 14.18 -16.40
CA ILE A 79 -4.03 13.62 -17.70
C ILE A 79 -4.50 12.16 -17.55
N PRO A 80 -3.71 11.22 -16.99
CA PRO A 80 -4.16 9.84 -16.81
C PRO A 80 -5.32 9.73 -15.82
N ALA A 81 -5.40 10.57 -14.79
CA ALA A 81 -6.58 10.61 -13.90
C ALA A 81 -7.87 10.94 -14.67
N GLY A 82 -7.81 11.86 -15.63
CA GLY A 82 -8.93 12.16 -16.53
C GLY A 82 -9.31 10.96 -17.40
N PHE A 83 -8.32 10.24 -17.95
CA PHE A 83 -8.57 9.00 -18.70
C PHE A 83 -9.17 7.89 -17.83
N MET A 84 -8.72 7.74 -16.58
CA MET A 84 -9.28 6.77 -15.64
C MET A 84 -10.75 7.04 -15.35
N LEU A 85 -11.13 8.31 -15.13
CA LEU A 85 -12.53 8.70 -14.96
C LEU A 85 -13.36 8.42 -16.21
N PHE A 86 -12.83 8.73 -17.40
CA PHE A 86 -13.51 8.47 -18.67
C PHE A 86 -13.74 6.97 -18.92
N PHE A 87 -12.70 6.15 -18.74
CA PHE A 87 -12.80 4.70 -18.92
C PHE A 87 -13.63 4.01 -17.83
N SER A 88 -13.70 4.57 -16.62
CA SER A 88 -14.53 4.03 -15.54
C SER A 88 -16.03 4.07 -15.86
N VAL A 89 -16.50 4.98 -16.71
CA VAL A 89 -17.92 5.07 -17.13
C VAL A 89 -18.26 4.00 -18.18
N LEU A 90 -17.28 3.52 -18.93
CA LEU A 90 -17.46 2.56 -20.01
C LEU A 90 -17.36 1.12 -19.48
N GLY A 91 -18.47 0.59 -18.95
CA GLY A 91 -18.53 -0.75 -18.35
C GLY A 91 -18.03 -1.92 -19.23
N LYS A 92 -17.98 -1.75 -20.56
CA LYS A 92 -17.39 -2.72 -21.50
C LYS A 92 -15.90 -2.96 -21.23
N PHE A 93 -15.14 -1.93 -20.86
CA PHE A 93 -13.74 -2.09 -20.48
C PHE A 93 -13.61 -2.84 -19.15
N GLY A 94 -14.52 -2.62 -18.21
CA GLY A 94 -14.60 -3.39 -16.97
C GLY A 94 -14.75 -4.89 -17.21
N ALA A 95 -15.57 -5.29 -18.19
CA ALA A 95 -15.74 -6.69 -18.58
C ALA A 95 -14.45 -7.29 -19.17
N VAL A 96 -13.67 -6.52 -19.93
CA VAL A 96 -12.37 -6.96 -20.44
C VAL A 96 -11.39 -7.21 -19.28
N PHE A 97 -11.32 -6.33 -18.29
CA PHE A 97 -10.49 -6.55 -17.10
C PHE A 97 -10.95 -7.76 -16.27
N ALA A 98 -12.26 -8.01 -16.17
CA ALA A 98 -12.81 -9.18 -15.51
C ALA A 98 -12.52 -10.50 -16.25
N SER A 99 -12.24 -10.45 -17.56
CA SER A 99 -11.89 -11.62 -18.36
C SER A 99 -10.42 -12.06 -18.19
N ILE A 100 -9.59 -11.28 -17.50
CA ILE A 100 -8.18 -11.60 -17.28
C ILE A 100 -8.10 -12.84 -16.35
N PRO A 101 -7.37 -13.89 -16.75
CA PRO A 101 -7.17 -15.07 -15.91
C PRO A 101 -6.58 -14.74 -14.54
N ALA A 102 -7.13 -15.34 -13.49
CA ALA A 102 -6.65 -15.21 -12.11
C ALA A 102 -5.13 -15.44 -11.93
N PRO A 103 -4.48 -16.39 -12.64
CA PRO A 103 -3.03 -16.59 -12.52
C PRO A 103 -2.21 -15.36 -12.93
N ILE A 104 -2.64 -14.61 -13.94
CA ILE A 104 -1.93 -13.41 -14.42
C ILE A 104 -2.03 -12.32 -13.36
N VAL A 105 -3.23 -12.14 -12.80
CA VAL A 105 -3.47 -11.17 -11.73
C VAL A 105 -2.63 -11.50 -10.49
N ALA A 106 -2.53 -12.78 -10.11
CA ALA A 106 -1.68 -13.22 -9.01
C ALA A 106 -0.19 -12.95 -9.26
N ALA A 107 0.30 -13.21 -10.50
CA ALA A 107 1.68 -12.92 -10.88
C ALA A 107 2.00 -11.41 -10.82
N LEU A 108 1.06 -10.57 -11.27
CA LEU A 108 1.19 -9.12 -11.14
C LEU A 108 1.27 -8.72 -9.66
N TYR A 109 0.34 -9.16 -8.81
CA TYR A 109 0.40 -8.83 -7.38
C TYR A 109 1.71 -9.27 -6.71
N CYS A 110 2.28 -10.42 -7.09
CA CYS A 110 3.58 -10.86 -6.59
C CYS A 110 4.69 -9.84 -6.87
N LEU A 111 4.73 -9.32 -8.11
CA LEU A 111 5.70 -8.31 -8.52
C LEU A 111 5.47 -6.98 -7.79
N PHE A 112 4.21 -6.57 -7.62
CA PHE A 112 3.85 -5.36 -6.87
C PHE A 112 4.27 -5.45 -5.40
N PHE A 113 4.00 -6.58 -4.72
CA PHE A 113 4.43 -6.78 -3.33
C PHE A 113 5.96 -6.75 -3.20
N ALA A 114 6.68 -7.37 -4.14
CA ALA A 114 8.14 -7.32 -4.16
C ALA A 114 8.66 -5.89 -4.36
N TYR A 115 8.03 -5.13 -5.27
CA TYR A 115 8.39 -3.74 -5.54
C TYR A 115 8.17 -2.83 -4.32
N VAL A 116 7.00 -2.91 -3.68
CA VAL A 116 6.70 -2.17 -2.45
C VAL A 116 7.63 -2.56 -1.30
N GLY A 117 7.96 -3.85 -1.16
CA GLY A 117 8.96 -4.33 -0.20
C GLY A 117 10.35 -3.74 -0.46
N GLY A 118 10.78 -3.67 -1.72
CA GLY A 118 12.05 -3.07 -2.14
C GLY A 118 12.14 -1.56 -1.89
N ASP A 119 11.05 -0.82 -2.16
CA ASP A 119 10.97 0.60 -1.84
C ASP A 119 11.06 0.84 -0.32
N GLY A 120 10.40 0.01 0.48
CA GLY A 120 10.52 0.00 1.94
C GLY A 120 11.96 -0.20 2.42
N LEU A 121 12.68 -1.18 1.85
CA LEU A 121 14.09 -1.42 2.18
C LEU A 121 15.01 -0.27 1.74
N SER A 122 14.66 0.44 0.67
CA SER A 122 15.42 1.60 0.20
C SER A 122 15.46 2.73 1.23
N PHE A 123 14.55 2.77 2.21
CA PHE A 123 14.63 3.73 3.32
C PHE A 123 15.73 3.41 4.33
N LEU A 124 16.24 2.17 4.38
CA LEU A 124 17.31 1.79 5.30
C LEU A 124 18.62 2.53 5.04
N GLN A 125 18.83 3.04 3.81
CA GLN A 125 19.98 3.87 3.47
C GLN A 125 20.04 5.18 4.26
N PHE A 126 18.90 5.63 4.82
CA PHE A 126 18.82 6.83 5.64
C PHE A 126 19.01 6.55 7.14
N CYS A 127 19.19 5.29 7.53
CA CYS A 127 19.36 4.85 8.91
C CYS A 127 20.83 4.50 9.19
N ASN A 128 21.30 4.78 10.41
CA ASN A 128 22.64 4.35 10.83
C ASN A 128 22.64 2.84 11.19
N LEU A 129 22.93 1.99 10.21
CA LEU A 129 23.04 0.54 10.36
C LEU A 129 24.31 0.08 11.10
N ASN A 130 25.20 0.99 11.52
CA ASN A 130 26.31 0.63 12.39
C ASN A 130 25.90 0.53 13.86
N SER A 131 24.87 1.27 14.28
CA SER A 131 24.37 1.23 15.66
C SER A 131 23.67 -0.08 15.99
N PHE A 132 24.01 -0.67 17.15
CA PHE A 132 23.34 -1.86 17.67
C PHE A 132 21.85 -1.62 17.89
N ARG A 133 21.45 -0.42 18.36
CA ARG A 133 20.05 -0.06 18.62
C ARG A 133 19.19 -0.14 17.36
N THR A 134 19.68 0.43 16.25
CA THR A 134 18.96 0.44 14.97
C THR A 134 18.86 -0.96 14.37
N LYS A 135 19.95 -1.74 14.43
CA LYS A 135 19.95 -3.14 13.99
C LYS A 135 18.99 -4.02 14.80
N PHE A 136 18.94 -3.83 16.11
CA PHE A 136 18.01 -4.56 16.98
C PHE A 136 16.55 -4.21 16.68
N ILE A 137 16.20 -2.92 16.57
CA ILE A 137 14.83 -2.49 16.24
C ILE A 137 14.40 -3.03 14.87
N LEU A 138 15.27 -2.94 13.87
CA LEU A 138 15.03 -3.46 12.53
C LEU A 138 14.82 -4.99 12.54
N GLY A 139 15.75 -5.73 13.14
CA GLY A 139 15.67 -7.20 13.19
C GLY A 139 14.44 -7.68 13.96
N PHE A 140 14.15 -7.06 15.11
CA PHE A 140 12.99 -7.42 15.93
C PHE A 140 11.66 -7.14 15.23
N SER A 141 11.53 -6.01 14.53
CA SER A 141 10.32 -5.67 13.77
C SER A 141 10.06 -6.61 12.60
N ILE A 142 11.10 -6.96 11.83
CA ILE A 142 10.98 -7.95 10.74
C ILE A 142 10.64 -9.33 11.31
N PHE A 143 11.30 -9.73 12.40
CA PHE A 143 11.03 -11.01 13.06
C PHE A 143 9.58 -11.11 13.51
N LEU A 144 9.05 -10.13 14.24
CA LEU A 144 7.64 -10.12 14.65
C LEU A 144 6.69 -10.04 13.45
N GLY A 145 7.05 -9.29 12.41
CA GLY A 145 6.26 -9.16 11.19
C GLY A 145 6.07 -10.49 10.44
N LEU A 146 7.05 -11.40 10.50
CA LEU A 146 6.96 -12.74 9.91
C LEU A 146 6.42 -13.79 10.89
N LEU A 147 6.82 -13.70 12.16
CA LEU A 147 6.45 -14.65 13.20
C LEU A 147 4.95 -14.64 13.48
N VAL A 148 4.35 -13.46 13.63
CA VAL A 148 2.94 -13.35 14.02
C VAL A 148 2.03 -14.00 12.96
N PRO A 149 2.14 -13.69 11.65
CA PRO A 149 1.33 -14.37 10.64
C PRO A 149 1.54 -15.89 10.61
N GLN A 150 2.79 -16.36 10.73
CA GLN A 150 3.10 -17.79 10.73
C GLN A 150 2.50 -18.51 11.95
N TYR A 151 2.60 -17.92 13.14
CA TYR A 151 1.99 -18.46 14.36
C TYR A 151 0.47 -18.62 14.20
N PHE A 152 -0.22 -17.59 13.68
CA PHE A 152 -1.67 -17.68 13.45
C PHE A 152 -2.04 -18.70 12.37
N ASN A 153 -1.23 -18.82 11.32
CA ASN A 153 -1.45 -19.79 10.24
C ASN A 153 -1.32 -21.23 10.76
N GLU A 154 -0.26 -21.50 11.54
CA GLU A 154 0.00 -22.82 12.11
C GLU A 154 -0.99 -23.18 13.22
N TYR A 155 -1.37 -22.21 14.06
CA TYR A 155 -2.44 -22.39 15.05
C TYR A 155 -3.78 -22.73 14.38
N THR A 156 -4.14 -22.02 13.31
CA THR A 156 -5.37 -22.30 12.54
C THR A 156 -5.31 -23.66 11.85
N ALA A 157 -4.14 -24.08 11.36
CA ALA A 157 -3.94 -25.38 10.73
C ALA A 157 -4.06 -26.55 11.72
N ILE A 158 -3.62 -26.38 12.97
CA ILE A 158 -3.64 -27.43 14.00
C ILE A 158 -5.02 -27.51 14.70
N GLN A 159 -5.64 -26.37 15.02
CA GLN A 159 -6.87 -26.32 15.82
C GLN A 159 -8.15 -26.20 14.97
N GLY A 160 -8.05 -25.81 13.70
CA GLY A 160 -9.21 -25.60 12.81
C GLY A 160 -10.03 -24.34 13.10
N TYR A 161 -9.64 -23.53 14.09
CA TYR A 161 -10.23 -22.23 14.42
C TYR A 161 -9.14 -21.22 14.80
N GLY A 162 -9.43 -19.93 14.60
CA GLY A 162 -8.50 -18.87 14.96
C GLY A 162 -8.30 -18.76 16.48
N PRO A 163 -7.18 -18.22 16.98
CA PRO A 163 -6.83 -18.21 18.41
C PRO A 163 -7.75 -17.36 19.31
N VAL A 164 -8.71 -16.64 18.72
CA VAL A 164 -9.79 -15.99 19.45
C VAL A 164 -11.04 -16.88 19.35
N HIS A 165 -11.52 -17.40 20.48
CA HIS A 165 -12.80 -18.09 20.60
C HIS A 165 -13.96 -17.13 20.29
N MET A 166 -14.23 -16.88 19.01
CA MET A 166 -15.44 -16.18 18.57
C MET A 166 -16.48 -17.20 18.11
N SER A 167 -17.58 -17.29 18.87
CA SER A 167 -18.75 -18.14 18.61
C SER A 167 -19.57 -17.72 17.38
N ARG A 168 -18.96 -17.12 16.34
CA ARG A 168 -19.67 -16.66 15.14
C ARG A 168 -19.22 -17.42 13.90
N ARG A 169 -20.14 -18.22 13.36
CA ARG A 169 -20.09 -19.08 12.15
C ARG A 169 -19.53 -18.44 10.86
N TRP A 170 -19.31 -17.14 10.82
CA TRP A 170 -19.03 -16.37 9.60
C TRP A 170 -17.59 -16.52 9.06
N VAL A 171 -16.68 -17.13 9.82
CA VAL A 171 -15.26 -17.32 9.41
C VAL A 171 -14.97 -18.77 9.01
N ARG A 172 -15.94 -19.69 9.13
CA ARG A 172 -15.73 -21.08 8.70
C ARG A 172 -15.71 -21.13 7.16
N LYS A 173 -14.52 -21.08 6.56
CA LYS A 173 -14.33 -21.55 5.18
C LYS A 173 -14.71 -23.02 5.19
N ASN A 174 -15.83 -23.35 4.53
CA ASN A 174 -16.17 -24.72 4.20
C ASN A 174 -15.05 -25.27 3.31
N SER A 175 -14.29 -26.21 3.83
CA SER A 175 -13.74 -27.33 3.09
C SER A 175 -14.04 -28.59 3.87
#